data_AF-A0A1F3V3L8-F1
#
_entry.id   AF-A0A1F3V3L8-F1
#
_cell.length_a   1.000
_cell.length_b   1.000
_cell.length_c   1.000
_cell.angle_alpha   90.00
_cell.angle_beta   90.00
_cell.angle_gamma   90.00
#
_symmetry.space_group_name_H-M   'P 1'
#
loop_
_entity.id
_entity.type
_entity.pdbx_description
1 polymer ?
#
loop_
_entity_poly.entity_id
_entity_poly.type
_entity_poly.pdbx_seq_one_letter_code
_entity_poly.pdbx_strand_id
1 'polypeptide(L)'
;MDYCDLKGANLENTNLSGASLRGAIFDSSTRFKGAIYSDQTVLPFPEAYAQSRGMVLLGSEEINESFNDLFEYYVYSSNRYNDIHGLLLEAARLIDLGANVNYKKGPGAYTPLINAINKFQKDDLPLTVKFLVDNGADPNLMGGFMDKDIPLMFVFKRGGIQEIELNVIQILLEAGAFGNSVKVAKEISQRASSGYRGTTYDLLKLFLSYGLNPNLRWGDDYDYYGKNCTSLITAPGEDYDRPADFVELLLQNGAALEIDGCRHVKVYKLLVKDFSAFDQRLKLFDVLKKYKVDIPEYDELNEPLAVELAESAANSKTLKCKLELFKKAEELGVNFQLIGKIPNPNPPANAGSYGHNALMVYLRLSWFGKTYDDGRPMQEYDLQTDQAIIEFLKNKGLDPDARDNHGRNILHNSAALTPARTDELSYKYFKRLVDAGVDIYAEDEFGYGVLHYATWPWVRDALLKLGAKE
;
A
#
# COMPACT_ATOMS: atom_id res chain seq x y z
N MET A 1 -70.77 26.14 -1.29
CA MET A 1 -69.95 25.38 -0.32
C MET A 1 -69.84 24.01 -0.90
N ASP A 2 -68.72 23.72 -1.55
CA ASP A 2 -68.53 22.46 -2.25
C ASP A 2 -68.09 21.43 -1.21
N TYR A 3 -69.07 20.76 -0.62
CA TYR A 3 -68.83 19.61 0.25
C TYR A 3 -68.48 18.42 -0.64
N CYS A 4 -67.29 17.85 -0.46
CA CYS A 4 -66.92 16.60 -1.10
C CYS A 4 -67.49 15.44 -0.28
N ASP A 5 -68.39 14.64 -0.87
CA ASP A 5 -68.88 13.40 -0.26
C ASP A 5 -67.91 12.26 -0.59
N LEU A 6 -67.22 11.77 0.45
CA LEU A 6 -66.25 10.68 0.39
C LEU A 6 -66.80 9.39 1.00
N LYS A 7 -68.08 9.31 1.36
CA LYS A 7 -68.66 8.08 1.92
C LYS A 7 -68.47 6.89 1.00
N GLY A 8 -67.97 5.78 1.54
CA GLY A 8 -67.64 4.56 0.79
C GLY A 8 -66.45 4.67 -0.17
N ALA A 9 -65.78 5.83 -0.26
CA ALA A 9 -64.64 5.99 -1.13
C ALA A 9 -63.47 5.08 -0.72
N ASN A 10 -62.77 4.54 -1.70
CA ASN A 10 -61.52 3.81 -1.49
C ASN A 10 -60.35 4.76 -1.71
N LEU A 11 -59.75 5.23 -0.61
CA LEU A 11 -58.57 6.08 -0.62
C LEU A 11 -57.33 5.31 -0.11
N GLU A 12 -57.37 3.98 -0.14
CA GLU A 12 -56.23 3.16 0.27
C GLU A 12 -55.00 3.47 -0.58
N ASN A 13 -53.84 3.62 0.07
CA ASN A 13 -52.56 3.95 -0.57
C ASN A 13 -52.58 5.21 -1.47
N THR A 14 -53.56 6.09 -1.29
CA THR A 14 -53.69 7.32 -2.08
C THR A 14 -52.82 8.42 -1.48
N ASN A 15 -52.16 9.20 -2.34
CA ASN A 15 -51.44 10.39 -1.90
C ASN A 15 -52.40 11.57 -1.69
N LEU A 16 -52.64 11.95 -0.43
CA LEU A 16 -53.44 13.10 0.00
C LEU A 16 -52.55 14.24 0.54
N SER A 17 -51.23 14.18 0.35
CA SER A 17 -50.31 15.24 0.78
C SER A 17 -50.67 16.58 0.12
N GLY A 18 -50.71 17.65 0.93
CA GLY A 18 -51.12 18.99 0.49
C GLY A 18 -52.59 19.16 0.08
N ALA A 19 -53.41 18.10 0.11
CA ALA A 19 -54.83 18.18 -0.22
C ALA A 19 -55.63 18.88 0.89
N SER A 20 -56.68 19.61 0.51
CA SER A 20 -57.66 20.13 1.46
C SER A 20 -58.90 19.25 1.48
N LEU A 21 -59.11 18.53 2.58
CA LEU A 21 -60.32 17.74 2.86
C LEU A 21 -61.27 18.51 3.78
N ARG A 22 -61.13 19.84 3.85
CA ARG A 22 -61.93 20.69 4.74
C ARG A 22 -63.42 20.55 4.43
N GLY A 23 -64.17 20.09 5.43
CA GLY A 23 -65.62 19.89 5.29
C GLY A 23 -66.02 18.66 4.46
N ALA A 24 -65.07 17.81 4.05
CA ALA A 24 -65.40 16.54 3.42
C ALA A 24 -66.21 15.65 4.38
N ILE A 25 -67.23 14.97 3.84
CA ILE A 25 -68.09 14.07 4.62
C ILE A 25 -67.63 12.65 4.34
N PHE A 26 -67.40 11.86 5.38
CA PHE A 26 -66.96 10.46 5.29
C PHE A 26 -67.71 9.62 6.34
N ASP A 27 -67.62 8.30 6.22
CA ASP A 27 -68.24 7.35 7.13
C ASP A 27 -67.31 6.16 7.43
N SER A 28 -67.82 5.19 8.20
CA SER A 28 -67.05 3.99 8.56
C SER A 28 -66.61 3.16 7.35
N SER A 29 -67.33 3.26 6.21
CA SER A 29 -67.05 2.53 4.98
C SER A 29 -65.97 3.18 4.10
N THR A 30 -65.58 4.41 4.40
CA THR A 30 -64.50 5.14 3.71
C THR A 30 -63.14 4.57 4.11
N ARG A 31 -62.35 4.06 3.16
CA ARG A 31 -61.09 3.38 3.45
C ARG A 31 -59.89 4.30 3.25
N PHE A 32 -59.10 4.48 4.31
CA PHE A 32 -57.93 5.36 4.33
C PHE A 32 -56.61 4.61 4.59
N LYS A 33 -56.64 3.27 4.63
CA LYS A 33 -55.47 2.48 5.00
C LYS A 33 -54.34 2.69 3.98
N GLY A 34 -53.18 3.12 4.46
CA GLY A 34 -52.01 3.47 3.65
C GLY A 34 -52.10 4.84 2.96
N ALA A 35 -53.18 5.62 3.14
CA ALA A 35 -53.27 6.95 2.55
C ALA A 35 -52.25 7.90 3.17
N ILE A 36 -51.55 8.67 2.34
CA ILE A 36 -50.44 9.54 2.75
C ILE A 36 -50.98 10.94 2.98
N TYR A 37 -50.63 11.58 4.08
CA TYR A 37 -50.95 12.98 4.33
C TYR A 37 -49.70 13.74 4.80
N SER A 38 -49.65 15.06 4.64
CA SER A 38 -48.55 15.91 5.11
C SER A 38 -49.05 16.92 6.15
N ASP A 39 -48.14 17.68 6.75
CA ASP A 39 -48.45 18.85 7.58
C ASP A 39 -49.31 19.90 6.83
N GLN A 40 -49.17 19.98 5.51
CA GLN A 40 -49.99 20.81 4.62
C GLN A 40 -51.38 20.23 4.30
N THR A 41 -51.66 18.97 4.64
CA THR A 41 -52.96 18.35 4.38
C THR A 41 -54.00 18.85 5.38
N VAL A 42 -55.09 19.45 4.90
CA VAL A 42 -56.18 19.88 5.79
C VAL A 42 -57.13 18.71 6.02
N LEU A 43 -56.88 17.93 7.08
CA LEU A 43 -57.72 16.80 7.45
C LEU A 43 -59.08 17.26 8.03
N PRO A 44 -60.19 16.54 7.80
CA PRO A 44 -61.48 16.84 8.41
C PRO A 44 -61.60 16.28 9.84
N PHE A 45 -60.54 15.67 10.38
CA PHE A 45 -60.46 15.01 11.68
C PHE A 45 -59.07 15.17 12.31
N PRO A 46 -58.91 14.92 13.62
CA PRO A 46 -57.61 14.98 14.29
C PRO A 46 -56.61 13.96 13.73
N GLU A 47 -55.34 14.29 13.79
CA GLU A 47 -54.25 13.46 13.29
C GLU A 47 -54.21 12.06 13.93
N ALA A 48 -54.44 11.95 15.24
CA ALA A 48 -54.54 10.67 15.93
C ALA A 48 -55.65 9.77 15.32
N TYR A 49 -56.73 10.37 14.82
CA TYR A 49 -57.77 9.62 14.13
C TYR A 49 -57.29 9.14 12.76
N ALA A 50 -56.57 9.98 12.01
CA ALA A 50 -55.94 9.60 10.74
C ALA A 50 -55.05 8.36 10.89
N GLN A 51 -54.14 8.40 11.88
CA GLN A 51 -53.24 7.30 12.20
C GLN A 51 -54.01 6.03 12.61
N SER A 52 -55.07 6.17 13.42
CA SER A 52 -55.92 5.02 13.81
C SER A 52 -56.66 4.37 12.63
N ARG A 53 -56.89 5.12 11.54
CA ARG A 53 -57.48 4.61 10.27
C ARG A 53 -56.42 4.04 9.32
N GLY A 54 -55.16 3.98 9.75
CA GLY A 54 -54.04 3.48 8.97
C GLY A 54 -53.49 4.48 7.96
N MET A 55 -53.81 5.78 8.08
CA MET A 55 -53.15 6.82 7.28
C MET A 55 -51.72 7.03 7.77
N VAL A 56 -50.84 7.41 6.85
CA VAL A 56 -49.42 7.58 7.11
C VAL A 56 -49.02 9.04 6.92
N LEU A 57 -48.41 9.64 7.93
CA LEU A 57 -47.83 10.97 7.81
C LEU A 57 -46.56 10.89 6.96
N LEU A 58 -46.50 11.69 5.89
CA LEU A 58 -45.35 11.82 4.99
C LEU A 58 -44.09 12.14 5.80
N GLY A 59 -43.06 11.30 5.68
CA GLY A 59 -41.78 11.46 6.38
C GLY A 59 -41.84 11.34 7.89
N SER A 60 -42.84 10.64 8.45
CA SER A 60 -42.93 10.35 9.87
C SER A 60 -41.69 9.63 10.41
N GLU A 61 -41.47 9.74 11.73
CA GLU A 61 -40.41 8.99 12.43
C GLU A 61 -40.57 7.48 12.21
N GLU A 62 -41.79 6.95 12.19
CA GLU A 62 -42.09 5.53 11.91
C GLU A 62 -41.65 5.10 10.50
N ILE A 63 -41.87 5.92 9.47
CA ILE A 63 -41.39 5.65 8.11
C ILE A 63 -39.86 5.64 8.11
N ASN A 64 -39.24 6.63 8.75
CA ASN A 64 -37.79 6.77 8.79
C ASN A 64 -37.12 5.59 9.52
N GLU A 65 -37.69 5.16 10.63
CA GLU A 65 -37.27 3.96 11.35
C GLU A 65 -37.45 2.71 10.49
N SER A 66 -38.62 2.54 9.86
CA SER A 66 -38.89 1.41 8.97
C SER A 66 -37.89 1.34 7.82
N PHE A 67 -37.55 2.49 7.23
CA PHE A 67 -36.55 2.57 6.16
C PHE A 67 -35.16 2.20 6.64
N ASN A 68 -34.72 2.72 7.78
CA ASN A 68 -33.42 2.38 8.34
C ASN A 68 -33.33 0.90 8.75
N ASP A 69 -34.40 0.35 9.33
CA ASP A 69 -34.49 -1.04 9.77
C ASP A 69 -34.36 -2.03 8.59
N LEU A 70 -34.77 -1.65 7.36
CA LEU A 70 -34.53 -2.47 6.16
C LEU A 70 -33.05 -2.78 5.96
N PHE A 71 -32.17 -1.79 6.14
CA PHE A 71 -30.74 -1.92 5.90
C PHE A 71 -29.98 -2.40 7.14
N GLU A 72 -30.51 -2.17 8.34
CA GLU A 72 -29.91 -2.62 9.59
C GLU A 72 -30.07 -4.14 9.82
N TYR A 73 -31.23 -4.70 9.48
CA TYR A 73 -31.59 -6.09 9.82
C TYR A 73 -31.62 -7.07 8.65
N TYR A 74 -31.29 -6.65 7.43
CA TYR A 74 -31.37 -7.50 6.22
C TYR A 74 -30.76 -8.90 6.39
N VAL A 75 -29.65 -9.03 7.12
CA VAL A 75 -28.96 -10.32 7.34
C VAL A 75 -29.70 -11.26 8.31
N TYR A 76 -30.53 -10.73 9.22
CA TYR A 76 -31.32 -11.54 10.17
C TYR A 76 -32.71 -11.91 9.63
N SER A 77 -33.16 -11.25 8.55
CA SER A 77 -34.49 -11.44 7.98
C SER A 77 -34.49 -12.32 6.74
N SER A 78 -33.73 -13.42 6.73
CA SER A 78 -33.70 -14.45 5.67
C SER A 78 -35.06 -15.13 5.38
N ASN A 79 -36.18 -14.57 5.87
CA ASN A 79 -37.54 -15.00 5.62
C ASN A 79 -38.51 -13.87 5.22
N ARG A 80 -38.09 -12.58 5.11
CA ARG A 80 -39.03 -11.48 4.80
C ARG A 80 -38.92 -10.92 3.38
N TYR A 81 -37.74 -10.96 2.77
CA TYR A 81 -37.50 -10.60 1.36
C TYR A 81 -36.56 -11.66 0.76
N ASN A 82 -37.00 -12.37 -0.28
CA ASN A 82 -36.27 -13.53 -0.83
C ASN A 82 -35.11 -13.13 -1.76
N ASP A 83 -35.02 -11.85 -2.15
CA ASP A 83 -33.96 -11.29 -3.00
C ASP A 83 -33.74 -9.78 -2.73
N ILE A 84 -32.63 -9.26 -3.25
CA ILE A 84 -32.27 -7.83 -3.16
C ILE A 84 -33.30 -6.92 -3.83
N HIS A 85 -33.97 -7.40 -4.89
CA HIS A 85 -34.97 -6.63 -5.63
C HIS A 85 -36.19 -6.30 -4.78
N GLY A 86 -36.69 -7.25 -3.98
CA GLY A 86 -37.80 -7.02 -3.06
C GLY A 86 -37.46 -5.97 -1.99
N LEU A 87 -36.23 -6.00 -1.46
CA LEU A 87 -35.75 -4.98 -0.51
C LEU A 87 -35.70 -3.59 -1.15
N LEU A 88 -35.11 -3.47 -2.35
CA LEU A 88 -34.98 -2.18 -3.02
C LEU A 88 -36.33 -1.61 -3.47
N LEU A 89 -37.30 -2.47 -3.82
CA LEU A 89 -38.66 -2.05 -4.12
C LEU A 89 -39.36 -1.48 -2.88
N GLU A 90 -39.22 -2.14 -1.73
CA GLU A 90 -39.78 -1.63 -0.47
C GLU A 90 -39.08 -0.34 -0.03
N ALA A 91 -37.76 -0.26 -0.18
CA ALA A 91 -37.00 0.95 0.09
C ALA A 91 -37.48 2.12 -0.79
N ALA A 92 -37.69 1.89 -2.09
CA ALA A 92 -38.24 2.89 -3.01
C ALA A 92 -39.64 3.33 -2.59
N ARG A 93 -40.50 2.38 -2.20
CA ARG A 93 -41.84 2.70 -1.68
C ARG A 93 -41.77 3.59 -0.44
N LEU A 94 -40.90 3.30 0.52
CA LEU A 94 -40.75 4.12 1.72
C LEU A 94 -40.21 5.52 1.40
N ILE A 95 -39.30 5.65 0.43
CA ILE A 95 -38.83 6.94 -0.08
C ILE A 95 -39.99 7.74 -0.69
N ASP A 96 -40.87 7.11 -1.47
CA ASP A 96 -42.09 7.74 -2.00
C ASP A 96 -43.06 8.19 -0.88
N LEU A 97 -43.04 7.49 0.26
CA LEU A 97 -43.75 7.90 1.48
C LEU A 97 -43.02 9.01 2.27
N GLY A 98 -41.90 9.53 1.75
CA GLY A 98 -41.14 10.61 2.37
C GLY A 98 -40.06 10.15 3.35
N ALA A 99 -39.63 8.87 3.31
CA ALA A 99 -38.52 8.41 4.13
C ALA A 99 -37.25 9.25 3.88
N ASN A 100 -36.66 9.73 4.97
CA ASN A 100 -35.37 10.37 4.95
C ASN A 100 -34.27 9.32 4.78
N VAL A 101 -33.67 9.26 3.59
CA VAL A 101 -32.58 8.33 3.25
C VAL A 101 -31.35 8.50 4.17
N ASN A 102 -31.23 9.66 4.82
CA ASN A 102 -30.15 10.01 5.75
C ASN A 102 -30.55 9.89 7.23
N TYR A 103 -31.68 9.24 7.53
CA TYR A 103 -32.17 9.11 8.90
C TYR A 103 -31.17 8.42 9.83
N LYS A 104 -31.19 8.80 11.10
CA LYS A 104 -30.43 8.19 12.18
C LYS A 104 -31.33 7.96 13.36
N LYS A 105 -31.34 6.73 13.88
CA LYS A 105 -32.09 6.31 15.08
C LYS A 105 -31.43 6.82 16.37
N GLY A 106 -31.19 8.13 16.43
CA GLY A 106 -30.57 8.82 17.55
C GLY A 106 -29.06 9.08 17.41
N PRO A 107 -28.45 9.72 18.44
CA PRO A 107 -27.05 10.10 18.43
C PRO A 107 -26.12 8.88 18.35
N GLY A 108 -25.24 8.87 17.34
CA GLY A 108 -24.28 7.78 17.13
C GLY A 108 -24.82 6.58 16.35
N ALA A 109 -26.10 6.57 15.97
CA ALA A 109 -26.63 5.56 15.06
C ALA A 109 -25.97 5.64 13.67
N TYR A 110 -25.96 4.50 12.99
CA TYR A 110 -25.58 4.42 11.58
C TYR A 110 -26.68 4.99 10.69
N THR A 111 -26.28 5.50 9.53
CA THR A 111 -27.23 5.83 8.45
C THR A 111 -27.61 4.57 7.69
N PRO A 112 -28.71 4.57 6.92
CA PRO A 112 -29.04 3.49 5.98
C PRO A 112 -27.87 3.11 5.08
N LEU A 113 -27.10 4.10 4.59
CA LEU A 113 -25.90 3.88 3.79
C LEU A 113 -24.78 3.14 4.54
N ILE A 114 -24.49 3.53 5.78
CA ILE A 114 -23.46 2.84 6.59
C ILE A 114 -23.95 1.43 6.99
N ASN A 115 -25.23 1.27 7.29
CA ASN A 115 -25.84 -0.04 7.55
C ASN A 115 -25.71 -0.97 6.33
N ALA A 116 -26.02 -0.46 5.13
CA ALA A 116 -25.83 -1.21 3.89
C ALA A 116 -24.38 -1.67 3.71
N ILE A 117 -23.42 -0.75 3.89
CA ILE A 117 -21.99 -1.06 3.82
C ILE A 117 -21.58 -2.12 4.85
N ASN A 118 -22.11 -2.11 6.07
CA ASN A 118 -21.71 -3.07 7.10
C ASN A 118 -22.36 -4.45 6.95
N LYS A 119 -23.60 -4.52 6.44
CA LYS A 119 -24.44 -5.72 6.56
C LYS A 119 -24.53 -6.54 5.28
N PHE A 120 -24.47 -5.92 4.10
CA PHE A 120 -24.79 -6.64 2.87
C PHE A 120 -23.67 -7.60 2.45
N GLN A 121 -24.06 -8.68 1.76
CA GLN A 121 -23.12 -9.57 1.08
C GLN A 121 -22.41 -8.83 -0.04
N LYS A 122 -21.27 -9.37 -0.49
CA LYS A 122 -20.42 -8.69 -1.47
C LYS A 122 -21.16 -8.42 -2.79
N ASP A 123 -21.91 -9.37 -3.32
CA ASP A 123 -22.51 -9.23 -4.67
C ASP A 123 -23.64 -8.18 -4.72
N ASP A 124 -24.43 -8.03 -3.64
CA ASP A 124 -25.53 -7.06 -3.57
C ASP A 124 -25.07 -5.65 -3.18
N LEU A 125 -23.87 -5.53 -2.61
CA LEU A 125 -23.40 -4.31 -1.98
C LEU A 125 -23.30 -3.12 -2.97
N PRO A 126 -22.69 -3.25 -4.16
CA PRO A 126 -22.60 -2.13 -5.11
C PRO A 126 -23.98 -1.63 -5.56
N LEU A 127 -24.90 -2.55 -5.86
CA LEU A 127 -26.27 -2.20 -6.28
C LEU A 127 -27.01 -1.44 -5.17
N THR A 128 -26.90 -1.92 -3.93
CA THR A 128 -27.55 -1.30 -2.76
C THR A 128 -26.99 0.08 -2.46
N VAL A 129 -25.66 0.22 -2.45
CA VAL A 129 -25.00 1.52 -2.24
C VAL A 129 -25.39 2.50 -3.33
N LYS A 130 -25.39 2.07 -4.59
CA LYS A 130 -25.80 2.90 -5.71
C LYS A 130 -27.25 3.35 -5.58
N PHE A 131 -28.18 2.45 -5.25
CA PHE A 131 -29.57 2.80 -5.03
C PHE A 131 -29.73 3.91 -3.96
N LEU A 132 -29.06 3.76 -2.81
CA LEU A 132 -29.14 4.75 -1.74
C LEU A 132 -28.58 6.10 -2.16
N VAL A 133 -27.41 6.12 -2.82
CA VAL A 133 -26.79 7.34 -3.35
C VAL A 133 -27.66 8.01 -4.40
N ASP A 134 -28.20 7.26 -5.36
CA ASP A 134 -29.08 7.77 -6.42
C ASP A 134 -30.37 8.38 -5.84
N ASN A 135 -30.77 7.98 -4.62
CA ASN A 135 -31.90 8.52 -3.87
C ASN A 135 -31.51 9.55 -2.80
N GLY A 136 -30.29 10.11 -2.85
CA GLY A 136 -29.88 11.25 -2.02
C GLY A 136 -29.26 10.87 -0.66
N ALA A 137 -28.77 9.65 -0.49
CA ALA A 137 -27.90 9.33 0.64
C ALA A 137 -26.64 10.22 0.59
N ASP A 138 -26.34 10.92 1.69
CA ASP A 138 -25.14 11.73 1.84
C ASP A 138 -23.94 10.80 2.12
N PRO A 139 -22.96 10.71 1.18
CA PRO A 139 -21.82 9.81 1.32
C PRO A 139 -20.80 10.29 2.37
N ASN A 140 -21.03 11.44 2.99
CA ASN A 140 -20.18 12.05 4.02
C ASN A 140 -20.86 12.09 5.40
N LEU A 141 -22.12 11.65 5.50
CA LEU A 141 -22.84 11.69 6.77
C LEU A 141 -22.29 10.65 7.75
N MET A 142 -21.53 11.13 8.74
CA MET A 142 -20.82 10.25 9.68
C MET A 142 -21.77 9.45 10.57
N GLY A 143 -21.45 8.19 10.88
CA GLY A 143 -22.23 7.35 11.80
C GLY A 143 -21.34 6.52 12.73
N GLY A 144 -21.94 5.93 13.76
CA GLY A 144 -21.26 5.06 14.72
C GLY A 144 -21.07 5.65 16.12
N PHE A 145 -21.00 4.77 17.11
CA PHE A 145 -21.00 5.12 18.55
C PHE A 145 -19.63 5.49 19.10
N MET A 146 -18.53 4.93 18.59
CA MET A 146 -17.17 5.15 19.14
C MET A 146 -16.31 6.02 18.22
N ASP A 147 -16.28 5.69 16.91
CA ASP A 147 -15.55 6.46 15.90
C ASP A 147 -16.53 6.91 14.83
N LYS A 148 -17.02 8.15 14.96
CA LYS A 148 -17.84 8.79 13.91
C LYS A 148 -16.99 8.91 12.66
N ASP A 149 -17.25 8.04 11.70
CA ASP A 149 -16.54 7.98 10.43
C ASP A 149 -17.52 8.16 9.27
N ILE A 150 -17.00 8.62 8.14
CA ILE A 150 -17.76 8.73 6.89
C ILE A 150 -18.01 7.34 6.29
N PRO A 151 -19.10 7.14 5.53
CA PRO A 151 -19.42 5.89 4.83
C PRO A 151 -18.22 5.25 4.11
N LEU A 152 -17.40 6.05 3.42
CA LEU A 152 -16.19 5.58 2.73
C LEU A 152 -15.23 4.81 3.65
N MET A 153 -15.07 5.22 4.91
CA MET A 153 -14.16 4.55 5.85
C MET A 153 -14.69 3.19 6.32
N PHE A 154 -16.01 2.99 6.32
CA PHE A 154 -16.60 1.69 6.64
C PHE A 154 -16.30 0.64 5.58
N VAL A 155 -16.07 1.05 4.32
CA VAL A 155 -15.65 0.10 3.26
C VAL A 155 -14.29 -0.51 3.60
N PHE A 156 -13.34 0.28 4.10
CA PHE A 156 -12.02 -0.22 4.52
C PHE A 156 -12.10 -1.16 5.73
N LYS A 157 -13.08 -0.96 6.62
CA LYS A 157 -13.27 -1.78 7.83
C LYS A 157 -13.82 -3.18 7.53
N ARG A 158 -14.36 -3.43 6.33
CA ARG A 158 -14.83 -4.76 5.89
C ARG A 158 -13.69 -5.75 5.63
N GLY A 159 -12.43 -5.29 5.60
CA GLY A 159 -11.24 -6.12 5.40
C GLY A 159 -10.55 -5.86 4.06
N GLY A 160 -10.23 -6.93 3.33
CA GLY A 160 -9.51 -6.86 2.06
C GLY A 160 -10.33 -6.18 0.97
N ILE A 161 -9.72 -5.21 0.28
CA ILE A 161 -10.32 -4.48 -0.85
C ILE A 161 -10.16 -5.32 -2.11
N GLN A 162 -11.27 -5.80 -2.67
CA GLN A 162 -11.32 -6.50 -3.94
C GLN A 162 -12.09 -5.64 -4.97
N GLU A 163 -12.45 -6.23 -6.10
CA GLU A 163 -13.20 -5.54 -7.16
C GLU A 163 -14.52 -4.93 -6.66
N ILE A 164 -15.24 -5.65 -5.81
CA ILE A 164 -16.52 -5.20 -5.25
C ILE A 164 -16.34 -3.97 -4.36
N GLU A 165 -15.38 -3.99 -3.43
CA GLU A 165 -15.11 -2.83 -2.58
C GLU A 165 -14.55 -1.64 -3.38
N LEU A 166 -13.76 -1.88 -4.43
CA LEU A 166 -13.32 -0.83 -5.37
C LEU A 166 -14.52 -0.17 -6.08
N ASN A 167 -15.48 -0.98 -6.56
CA ASN A 167 -16.69 -0.47 -7.20
C ASN A 167 -17.53 0.38 -6.22
N VAL A 168 -17.65 -0.05 -4.96
CA VAL A 168 -18.35 0.72 -3.92
C VAL A 168 -17.64 2.03 -3.62
N ILE A 169 -16.30 2.02 -3.48
CA ILE A 169 -15.50 3.23 -3.29
C ILE A 169 -15.72 4.18 -4.47
N GLN A 170 -15.71 3.67 -5.71
CA GLN A 170 -15.96 4.47 -6.90
C GLN A 170 -17.36 5.12 -6.86
N ILE A 171 -18.42 4.36 -6.57
CA ILE A 171 -19.79 4.90 -6.44
C ILE A 171 -19.84 6.02 -5.40
N LEU A 172 -19.19 5.83 -4.25
CA LEU A 172 -19.15 6.86 -3.19
C LEU A 172 -18.37 8.11 -3.63
N LEU A 173 -17.25 7.95 -4.33
CA LEU A 173 -16.48 9.09 -4.86
C LEU A 173 -17.25 9.86 -5.93
N GLU A 174 -17.95 9.16 -6.83
CA GLU A 174 -18.86 9.75 -7.82
C GLU A 174 -20.00 10.53 -7.15
N ALA A 175 -20.45 10.07 -5.98
CA ALA A 175 -21.44 10.76 -5.15
C ALA A 175 -20.89 11.97 -4.38
N GLY A 176 -19.57 12.21 -4.42
CA GLY A 176 -18.92 13.30 -3.69
C GLY A 176 -18.42 12.94 -2.28
N ALA A 177 -18.12 11.67 -2.01
CA ALA A 177 -17.45 11.27 -0.78
C ALA A 177 -16.08 11.96 -0.62
N PHE A 178 -15.71 12.33 0.61
CA PHE A 178 -14.43 12.95 0.93
C PHE A 178 -13.26 11.97 0.81
N GLY A 179 -12.78 11.78 -0.42
CA GLY A 179 -11.62 10.93 -0.73
C GLY A 179 -10.26 11.56 -0.46
N ASN A 180 -10.16 12.90 -0.52
CA ASN A 180 -8.91 13.62 -0.25
C ASN A 180 -8.74 13.88 1.25
N SER A 181 -8.38 12.84 2.02
CA SER A 181 -8.19 12.95 3.46
C SER A 181 -6.98 12.17 3.98
N VAL A 182 -6.44 12.60 5.12
CA VAL A 182 -5.33 11.92 5.78
C VAL A 182 -5.69 10.48 6.16
N LYS A 183 -6.95 10.20 6.54
CA LYS A 183 -7.42 8.84 6.86
C LYS A 183 -7.34 7.93 5.64
N VAL A 184 -7.85 8.38 4.49
CA VAL A 184 -7.76 7.62 3.22
C VAL A 184 -6.30 7.38 2.82
N ALA A 185 -5.46 8.41 2.86
CA ALA A 185 -4.05 8.27 2.54
C ALA A 185 -3.35 7.25 3.44
N LYS A 186 -3.68 7.22 4.75
CA LYS A 186 -3.18 6.22 5.70
C LYS A 186 -3.61 4.80 5.35
N GLU A 187 -4.88 4.59 5.00
CA GLU A 187 -5.41 3.27 4.63
C GLU A 187 -4.73 2.67 3.39
N ILE A 188 -4.48 3.50 2.36
CA ILE A 188 -3.75 3.07 1.16
C ILE A 188 -2.30 2.75 1.51
N SER A 189 -1.70 3.57 2.38
CA SER A 189 -0.31 3.40 2.82
C SER A 189 -0.07 2.12 3.59
N GLN A 190 -0.91 1.85 4.58
CA GLN A 190 -0.81 0.63 5.37
C GLN A 190 -0.97 -0.61 4.49
N ARG A 191 -1.88 -0.58 3.50
CA ARG A 191 -2.06 -1.68 2.54
C ARG A 191 -0.84 -1.89 1.65
N ALA A 192 -0.24 -0.80 1.15
CA ALA A 192 0.98 -0.88 0.34
C ALA A 192 2.17 -1.44 1.14
N SER A 193 2.30 -1.06 2.41
CA SER A 193 3.38 -1.54 3.28
C SER A 193 3.19 -2.97 3.79
N SER A 194 1.95 -3.45 3.92
CA SER A 194 1.66 -4.83 4.37
C SER A 194 1.60 -5.86 3.23
N GLY A 195 1.94 -5.46 2.00
CA GLY A 195 2.07 -6.39 0.87
C GLY A 195 0.72 -6.88 0.30
N TYR A 196 -0.39 -6.17 0.53
CA TYR A 196 -1.67 -6.50 -0.12
C TYR A 196 -1.54 -6.36 -1.64
N ARG A 197 -1.68 -7.49 -2.33
CA ARG A 197 -1.40 -7.65 -3.77
C ARG A 197 -2.48 -7.03 -4.65
N GLY A 198 -2.07 -6.44 -5.77
CA GLY A 198 -2.92 -6.07 -6.91
C GLY A 198 -3.80 -4.84 -6.70
N THR A 199 -4.80 -4.91 -5.82
CA THR A 199 -5.86 -3.90 -5.72
C THR A 199 -5.44 -2.60 -5.07
N THR A 200 -4.35 -2.60 -4.29
CA THR A 200 -3.80 -1.37 -3.68
C THR A 200 -3.35 -0.36 -4.75
N TYR A 201 -2.84 -0.83 -5.90
CA TYR A 201 -2.47 0.04 -7.01
C TYR A 201 -3.71 0.68 -7.64
N ASP A 202 -4.74 -0.12 -7.91
CA ASP A 202 -6.00 0.35 -8.50
C ASP A 202 -6.74 1.30 -7.55
N LEU A 203 -6.69 1.01 -6.25
CA LEU A 203 -7.19 1.88 -5.20
C LEU A 203 -6.49 3.24 -5.22
N LEU A 204 -5.15 3.27 -5.24
CA LEU A 204 -4.39 4.51 -5.34
C LEU A 204 -4.77 5.29 -6.61
N LYS A 205 -4.80 4.60 -7.75
CA LYS A 205 -5.13 5.19 -9.05
C LYS A 205 -6.51 5.84 -9.03
N LEU A 206 -7.49 5.16 -8.46
CA LEU A 206 -8.84 5.69 -8.29
C LEU A 206 -8.84 6.95 -7.42
N PHE A 207 -8.23 6.92 -6.24
CA PHE A 207 -8.23 8.10 -5.37
C PHE A 207 -7.51 9.31 -5.98
N LEU A 208 -6.40 9.09 -6.69
CA LEU A 208 -5.70 10.15 -7.42
C LEU A 208 -6.56 10.74 -8.54
N SER A 209 -7.32 9.91 -9.27
CA SER A 209 -8.25 10.43 -10.29
C SER A 209 -9.39 11.28 -9.72
N TYR A 210 -9.69 11.13 -8.42
CA TYR A 210 -10.64 11.95 -7.67
C TYR A 210 -9.95 13.03 -6.81
N GLY A 211 -8.68 13.36 -7.08
CA GLY A 211 -7.99 14.51 -6.49
C GLY A 211 -7.40 14.28 -5.10
N LEU A 212 -7.11 13.03 -4.71
CA LEU A 212 -6.28 12.75 -3.53
C LEU A 212 -4.93 13.47 -3.68
N ASN A 213 -4.60 14.31 -2.69
CA ASN A 213 -3.31 14.98 -2.66
C ASN A 213 -2.24 13.99 -2.16
N PRO A 214 -1.22 13.63 -2.97
CA PRO A 214 -0.16 12.71 -2.54
C PRO A 214 0.78 13.34 -1.50
N ASN A 215 0.60 14.62 -1.17
CA ASN A 215 1.42 15.37 -0.22
C ASN A 215 0.69 15.74 1.09
N LEU A 216 -0.41 15.07 1.44
CA LEU A 216 -1.11 15.34 2.72
C LEU A 216 -0.19 15.04 3.91
N ARG A 217 -0.14 15.88 4.94
CA ARG A 217 0.73 15.62 6.10
C ARG A 217 0.02 14.83 7.19
N TRP A 218 0.71 13.86 7.79
CA TRP A 218 0.29 13.26 9.05
C TRP A 218 0.46 14.32 10.16
N GLY A 219 -0.57 14.50 10.99
CA GLY A 219 -0.50 15.37 12.16
C GLY A 219 0.44 14.82 13.25
N ASP A 220 0.47 15.49 14.40
CA ASP A 220 1.41 15.24 15.51
C ASP A 220 1.27 13.87 16.22
N ASP A 221 0.22 13.09 15.91
CA ASP A 221 -0.21 11.91 16.67
C ASP A 221 0.55 10.59 16.40
N TYR A 222 1.58 10.56 15.55
CA TYR A 222 2.26 9.30 15.20
C TYR A 222 3.76 9.31 15.50
N ASP A 223 4.12 8.59 16.56
CA ASP A 223 5.51 8.41 17.04
C ASP A 223 6.35 7.45 16.16
N TYR A 224 5.75 6.61 15.30
CA TYR A 224 6.51 5.56 14.58
C TYR A 224 7.25 6.05 13.33
N TYR A 225 6.73 7.05 12.62
CA TYR A 225 7.34 7.56 11.37
C TYR A 225 7.95 8.97 11.51
N GLY A 226 7.77 9.60 12.67
CA GLY A 226 8.22 10.95 12.98
C GLY A 226 7.15 12.01 12.74
N LYS A 227 7.21 13.09 13.53
CA LYS A 227 6.34 14.27 13.43
C LYS A 227 6.46 14.91 12.03
N ASN A 228 5.36 15.47 11.53
CA ASN A 228 5.27 16.18 10.23
C ASN A 228 5.52 15.35 8.98
N CYS A 229 5.45 14.02 9.05
CA CYS A 229 5.67 13.24 7.86
C CYS A 229 4.54 13.37 6.84
N THR A 230 4.89 13.74 5.61
CA THR A 230 3.95 13.73 4.49
C THR A 230 3.56 12.29 4.17
N SER A 231 2.30 12.12 3.79
CA SER A 231 1.70 10.97 3.13
C SER A 231 2.25 10.78 1.73
N LEU A 232 3.57 10.89 1.57
CA LEU A 232 4.18 10.01 0.60
C LEU A 232 3.76 8.64 1.11
N ILE A 233 2.82 8.04 0.38
CA ILE A 233 2.24 6.78 0.78
C ILE A 233 3.43 5.91 1.16
N THR A 234 3.40 5.40 2.40
CA THR A 234 4.55 4.72 2.98
C THR A 234 5.10 3.77 1.93
N ALA A 235 6.38 3.97 1.66
CA ALA A 235 7.22 3.11 0.85
C ALA A 235 6.65 1.68 0.78
N PRO A 236 6.30 1.16 -0.40
CA PRO A 236 5.73 -0.19 -0.51
C PRO A 236 6.56 -1.20 0.27
N GLY A 237 5.89 -2.19 0.86
CA GLY A 237 6.54 -3.28 1.57
C GLY A 237 7.39 -4.13 0.64
N GLU A 238 8.32 -4.91 1.21
CA GLU A 238 9.21 -5.80 0.45
C GLU A 238 8.44 -6.84 -0.39
N ASP A 239 7.28 -7.26 0.12
CA ASP A 239 6.39 -8.23 -0.52
C ASP A 239 5.40 -7.61 -1.53
N TYR A 240 5.46 -6.30 -1.76
CA TYR A 240 4.58 -5.63 -2.72
C TYR A 240 5.01 -5.92 -4.17
N ASP A 241 4.06 -6.25 -5.05
CA ASP A 241 4.35 -6.81 -6.37
C ASP A 241 4.70 -5.75 -7.44
N ARG A 242 4.33 -4.48 -7.22
CA ARG A 242 4.51 -3.39 -8.20
C ARG A 242 5.03 -2.08 -7.58
N PRO A 243 6.12 -2.09 -6.78
CA PRO A 243 6.57 -0.91 -6.06
C PRO A 243 6.98 0.23 -6.99
N ALA A 244 7.57 -0.08 -8.16
CA ALA A 244 7.97 0.95 -9.11
C ALA A 244 6.77 1.65 -9.76
N ASP A 245 5.75 0.88 -10.17
CA ASP A 245 4.51 1.44 -10.74
C ASP A 245 3.79 2.33 -9.73
N PHE A 246 3.75 1.90 -8.47
CA PHE A 246 3.11 2.65 -7.39
C PHE A 246 3.81 3.99 -7.13
N VAL A 247 5.15 3.97 -7.06
CA VAL A 247 5.95 5.19 -6.92
C VAL A 247 5.79 6.08 -8.14
N GLU A 248 5.85 5.51 -9.35
CA GLU A 248 5.69 6.29 -10.57
C GLU A 248 4.33 7.00 -10.61
N LEU A 249 3.25 6.31 -10.24
CA LEU A 249 1.91 6.87 -10.20
C LEU A 249 1.81 8.05 -9.22
N LEU A 250 2.46 7.98 -8.06
CA LEU A 250 2.55 9.09 -7.12
C LEU A 250 3.28 10.29 -7.72
N LEU A 251 4.45 10.06 -8.32
CA LEU A 251 5.26 11.11 -8.92
C LEU A 251 4.55 11.78 -10.11
N GLN A 252 3.84 11.00 -10.93
CA GLN A 252 2.98 11.51 -12.00
C GLN A 252 1.91 12.48 -11.48
N ASN A 253 1.46 12.31 -10.23
CA ASN A 253 0.45 13.14 -9.60
C ASN A 253 1.04 14.19 -8.65
N GLY A 254 2.33 14.50 -8.78
CA GLY A 254 2.98 15.61 -8.08
C GLY A 254 3.41 15.29 -6.64
N ALA A 255 3.61 14.03 -6.29
CA ALA A 255 4.24 13.67 -5.03
C ALA A 255 5.63 14.30 -4.91
N ALA A 256 5.91 14.92 -3.76
CA ALA A 256 7.18 15.56 -3.48
C ALA A 256 8.30 14.51 -3.29
N LEU A 257 9.46 14.78 -3.89
CA LEU A 257 10.64 13.91 -3.83
C LEU A 257 11.37 13.97 -2.49
N GLU A 258 11.37 15.17 -1.90
CA GLU A 258 11.98 15.48 -0.62
C GLU A 258 10.97 16.23 0.23
N ILE A 259 10.92 15.86 1.50
CA ILE A 259 9.91 16.40 2.41
C ILE A 259 10.61 16.78 3.71
N ASP A 260 10.84 18.08 3.86
CA ASP A 260 11.40 18.69 5.06
C ASP A 260 10.66 18.22 6.31
N GLY A 261 11.41 17.72 7.29
CA GLY A 261 10.89 17.25 8.59
C GLY A 261 10.74 15.73 8.73
N CYS A 262 10.73 14.95 7.63
CA CYS A 262 10.78 13.49 7.71
C CYS A 262 12.23 12.98 7.77
N ARG A 263 12.69 12.52 8.94
CA ARG A 263 14.01 11.87 9.05
C ARG A 263 14.12 10.52 8.30
N HIS A 264 13.00 9.90 7.93
CA HIS A 264 12.98 8.48 7.51
C HIS A 264 12.45 8.20 6.10
N VAL A 265 11.86 9.17 5.38
CA VAL A 265 11.19 8.90 4.09
C VAL A 265 11.82 9.71 2.98
N LYS A 266 12.97 9.23 2.51
CA LYS A 266 13.58 9.67 1.27
C LYS A 266 13.25 8.64 0.21
N VAL A 267 12.65 9.06 -0.91
CA VAL A 267 12.13 8.13 -1.94
C VAL A 267 13.23 7.17 -2.44
N TYR A 268 14.48 7.65 -2.50
CA TYR A 268 15.63 6.82 -2.88
C TYR A 268 15.96 5.67 -1.91
N LYS A 269 15.52 5.72 -0.64
CA LYS A 269 15.64 4.59 0.31
C LYS A 269 14.77 3.39 -0.07
N LEU A 270 13.88 3.53 -1.04
CA LEU A 270 13.19 2.38 -1.62
C LEU A 270 14.15 1.47 -2.39
N LEU A 271 15.25 1.99 -2.92
CA LEU A 271 16.19 1.22 -3.73
C LEU A 271 16.90 0.11 -2.92
N VAL A 272 17.02 0.28 -1.59
CA VAL A 272 17.68 -0.67 -0.70
C VAL A 272 16.75 -1.74 -0.12
N LYS A 273 15.44 -1.52 -0.17
CA LYS A 273 14.46 -2.51 0.30
C LYS A 273 14.58 -3.81 -0.49
N ASP A 274 14.47 -4.93 0.21
CA ASP A 274 14.61 -6.23 -0.42
C ASP A 274 13.34 -6.66 -1.16
N PHE A 275 13.03 -5.99 -2.28
CA PHE A 275 11.90 -6.39 -3.10
C PHE A 275 12.14 -7.77 -3.69
N SER A 276 11.18 -8.68 -3.46
CA SER A 276 11.20 -10.05 -3.98
C SER A 276 11.34 -10.14 -5.51
N ALA A 277 10.92 -9.09 -6.24
CA ALA A 277 11.08 -8.95 -7.68
C ALA A 277 12.24 -7.99 -8.04
N PHE A 278 13.36 -8.54 -8.47
CA PHE A 278 14.54 -7.77 -8.88
C PHE A 278 14.25 -6.75 -10.00
N ASP A 279 13.41 -7.12 -10.98
CA ASP A 279 13.06 -6.27 -12.12
C ASP A 279 12.31 -5.00 -11.69
N GLN A 280 11.51 -5.08 -10.62
CA GLN A 280 10.82 -3.91 -10.06
C GLN A 280 11.81 -2.93 -9.45
N ARG A 281 12.91 -3.41 -8.90
CA ARG A 281 13.98 -2.54 -8.39
C ARG A 281 14.70 -1.81 -9.52
N LEU A 282 15.04 -2.51 -10.61
CA LEU A 282 15.60 -1.87 -11.81
C LEU A 282 14.65 -0.84 -12.41
N LYS A 283 13.35 -1.15 -12.48
CA LYS A 283 12.33 -0.21 -12.94
C LYS A 283 12.22 1.01 -12.03
N LEU A 284 12.36 0.84 -10.72
CA LEU A 284 12.36 1.95 -9.77
C LEU A 284 13.52 2.92 -10.03
N PHE A 285 14.72 2.43 -10.35
CA PHE A 285 15.83 3.31 -10.78
C PHE A 285 15.44 4.17 -11.98
N ASP A 286 14.81 3.58 -13.00
CA ASP A 286 14.37 4.30 -14.21
C ASP A 286 13.31 5.36 -13.88
N VAL A 287 12.38 5.04 -12.98
CA VAL A 287 11.39 5.99 -12.47
C VAL A 287 12.08 7.16 -11.77
N LEU A 288 12.97 6.90 -10.80
CA LEU A 288 13.65 7.97 -10.08
C LEU A 288 14.49 8.85 -11.01
N LYS A 289 15.15 8.26 -12.01
CA LYS A 289 15.93 8.99 -13.02
C LYS A 289 15.02 9.88 -13.86
N LYS A 290 13.89 9.33 -14.34
CA LYS A 290 12.89 10.05 -15.13
C LYS A 290 12.37 11.30 -14.40
N TYR A 291 12.18 11.21 -13.08
CA TYR A 291 11.73 12.32 -12.25
C TYR A 291 12.86 13.16 -11.64
N LYS A 292 14.12 12.95 -12.05
CA LYS A 292 15.30 13.70 -11.60
C LYS A 292 15.43 13.75 -10.07
N VAL A 293 15.27 12.60 -9.43
CA VAL A 293 15.54 12.47 -8.00
C VAL A 293 17.05 12.50 -7.79
N ASP A 294 17.56 13.60 -7.25
CA ASP A 294 18.98 13.73 -6.93
C ASP A 294 19.32 12.91 -5.67
N ILE A 295 20.39 12.13 -5.74
CA ILE A 295 20.98 11.50 -4.57
C ILE A 295 22.00 12.49 -3.98
N PRO A 296 21.86 12.90 -2.70
CA PRO A 296 22.74 13.91 -2.12
C PRO A 296 24.20 13.48 -2.19
N GLU A 297 25.06 14.39 -2.67
CA GLU A 297 26.50 14.16 -2.84
C GLU A 297 27.26 14.04 -1.49
N TYR A 298 26.71 14.62 -0.40
CA TYR A 298 27.39 14.78 0.89
C TYR A 298 27.39 13.52 1.81
N ASP A 299 28.55 13.34 2.45
CA ASP A 299 29.14 12.14 3.08
C ASP A 299 28.33 11.37 4.15
N GLU A 300 27.46 11.98 4.96
CA GLU A 300 26.80 11.25 6.07
C GLU A 300 25.70 10.26 5.61
N LEU A 301 25.23 10.36 4.35
CA LEU A 301 24.07 9.61 3.84
C LEU A 301 24.31 8.85 2.52
N ASN A 302 25.33 9.23 1.74
CA ASN A 302 25.67 8.58 0.47
C ASN A 302 26.40 7.25 0.69
N GLU A 303 27.34 7.20 1.65
CA GLU A 303 28.03 5.96 2.01
C GLU A 303 27.08 4.87 2.55
N PRO A 304 26.15 5.16 3.48
CA PRO A 304 25.13 4.18 3.90
C PRO A 304 24.29 3.64 2.72
N LEU A 305 23.88 4.49 1.78
CA LEU A 305 23.07 4.06 0.63
C LEU A 305 23.87 3.15 -0.31
N ALA A 306 25.13 3.49 -0.59
CA ALA A 306 25.99 2.71 -1.45
C ALA A 306 26.31 1.34 -0.84
N VAL A 307 26.51 1.27 0.49
CA VAL A 307 26.69 0.02 1.25
C VAL A 307 25.40 -0.81 1.26
N GLU A 308 24.27 -0.21 1.65
CA GLU A 308 22.97 -0.90 1.70
C GLU A 308 22.53 -1.43 0.32
N LEU A 309 22.80 -0.68 -0.76
CA LEU A 309 22.52 -1.14 -2.14
C LEU A 309 23.40 -2.32 -2.52
N ALA A 310 24.68 -2.24 -2.18
CA ALA A 310 25.62 -3.32 -2.45
C ALA A 310 25.16 -4.59 -1.69
N GLU A 311 24.91 -4.50 -0.38
CA GLU A 311 24.40 -5.59 0.47
C GLU A 311 23.08 -6.18 -0.05
N SER A 312 22.11 -5.33 -0.39
CA SER A 312 20.81 -5.78 -0.90
C SER A 312 20.94 -6.44 -2.29
N ALA A 313 21.94 -6.06 -3.10
CA ALA A 313 22.25 -6.73 -4.35
C ALA A 313 22.77 -8.16 -4.14
N ALA A 314 23.26 -8.53 -2.96
CA ALA A 314 23.67 -9.90 -2.64
C ALA A 314 22.60 -10.95 -2.87
N ASN A 315 21.37 -10.58 -2.52
CA ASN A 315 20.19 -11.42 -2.55
C ASN A 315 19.68 -11.63 -4.00
N SER A 316 20.29 -10.95 -4.99
CA SER A 316 19.94 -11.10 -6.41
C SER A 316 20.41 -12.43 -6.99
N LYS A 317 19.55 -13.04 -7.82
CA LYS A 317 19.71 -14.38 -8.39
C LYS A 317 20.87 -14.53 -9.38
N THR A 318 21.34 -13.46 -10.02
CA THR A 318 22.44 -13.54 -11.00
C THR A 318 23.43 -12.40 -10.89
N LEU A 319 24.68 -12.67 -11.24
CA LEU A 319 25.77 -11.69 -11.22
C LEU A 319 25.57 -10.56 -12.27
N LYS A 320 24.91 -10.87 -13.39
CA LYS A 320 24.49 -9.90 -14.42
C LYS A 320 23.51 -8.86 -13.86
N CYS A 321 22.51 -9.32 -13.11
CA CYS A 321 21.54 -8.45 -12.45
C CYS A 321 22.23 -7.47 -11.49
N LYS A 322 23.19 -7.95 -10.69
CA LYS A 322 23.98 -7.10 -9.78
C LYS A 322 24.69 -5.99 -10.55
N LEU A 323 25.42 -6.32 -11.61
CA LEU A 323 26.12 -5.32 -12.44
C LEU A 323 25.18 -4.25 -13.01
N GLU A 324 23.97 -4.63 -13.43
CA GLU A 324 22.98 -3.69 -13.95
C GLU A 324 22.46 -2.73 -12.86
N LEU A 325 22.25 -3.23 -11.64
CA LEU A 325 21.89 -2.39 -10.49
C LEU A 325 22.95 -1.34 -10.19
N PHE A 326 24.23 -1.72 -10.19
CA PHE A 326 25.33 -0.76 -9.96
C PHE A 326 25.39 0.32 -11.04
N LYS A 327 25.26 -0.06 -12.32
CA LYS A 327 25.21 0.91 -13.42
C LYS A 327 24.08 1.92 -13.25
N LYS A 328 22.86 1.44 -12.94
CA LYS A 328 21.71 2.33 -12.71
C LYS A 328 21.88 3.20 -11.45
N ALA A 329 22.50 2.68 -10.40
CA ALA A 329 22.79 3.45 -9.19
C ALA A 329 23.78 4.59 -9.45
N GLU A 330 24.85 4.35 -10.20
CA GLU A 330 25.77 5.41 -10.62
C GLU A 330 25.09 6.45 -11.51
N GLU A 331 24.20 6.02 -12.42
CA GLU A 331 23.42 6.95 -13.25
C GLU A 331 22.50 7.87 -12.42
N LEU A 332 22.16 7.48 -11.19
CA LEU A 332 21.43 8.31 -10.21
C LEU A 332 22.36 9.11 -9.29
N GLY A 333 23.68 9.00 -9.44
CA GLY A 333 24.65 9.73 -8.61
C GLY A 333 25.10 9.02 -7.34
N VAL A 334 24.83 7.71 -7.19
CA VAL A 334 25.42 6.93 -6.08
C VAL A 334 26.93 6.84 -6.28
N ASN A 335 27.70 7.30 -5.29
CA ASN A 335 29.15 7.31 -5.36
C ASN A 335 29.75 6.12 -4.60
N PHE A 336 30.08 5.05 -5.32
CA PHE A 336 30.71 3.86 -4.74
C PHE A 336 32.17 4.06 -4.30
N GLN A 337 32.83 5.16 -4.66
CA GLN A 337 34.22 5.46 -4.24
C GLN A 337 34.32 6.01 -2.80
N LEU A 338 33.20 6.39 -2.18
CA LEU A 338 33.17 6.90 -0.80
C LEU A 338 33.13 5.76 0.25
N ILE A 339 32.82 4.53 -0.17
CA ILE A 339 32.69 3.38 0.71
C ILE A 339 34.04 3.03 1.35
N GLY A 340 34.10 3.10 2.68
CA GLY A 340 35.30 2.81 3.50
C GLY A 340 36.06 4.03 3.97
N LYS A 341 35.59 5.26 3.68
CA LYS A 341 36.22 6.51 4.14
C LYS A 341 35.68 7.01 5.48
N ILE A 342 34.50 6.57 5.92
CA ILE A 342 33.89 7.01 7.18
C ILE A 342 33.74 5.82 8.12
N PRO A 343 34.23 5.89 9.37
CA PRO A 343 33.96 4.87 10.37
C PRO A 343 32.46 4.85 10.69
N ASN A 344 31.73 3.77 10.36
CA ASN A 344 30.36 3.58 10.83
C ASN A 344 30.39 3.06 12.29
N PRO A 345 29.88 3.82 13.28
CA PRO A 345 29.92 3.44 14.68
C PRO A 345 28.89 2.35 15.08
N ASN A 346 27.94 1.99 14.21
CA ASN A 346 26.93 0.95 14.45
C ASN A 346 26.68 0.11 13.18
N PRO A 347 27.55 -0.87 12.87
CA PRO A 347 27.28 -1.82 11.81
C PRO A 347 26.05 -2.70 12.18
N PRO A 348 25.16 -3.03 11.23
CA PRO A 348 24.05 -3.95 11.50
C PRO A 348 24.59 -5.33 11.92
N ALA A 349 23.85 -6.06 12.76
CA ALA A 349 24.32 -7.29 13.44
C ALA A 349 24.81 -8.42 12.50
N ASN A 350 24.50 -8.32 11.19
CA ASN A 350 24.84 -9.29 10.15
C ASN A 350 26.11 -8.87 9.39
N ALA A 351 26.43 -7.57 9.39
CA ALA A 351 27.70 -7.02 9.00
C ALA A 351 28.67 -7.29 10.15
N GLY A 352 29.12 -8.54 10.27
CA GLY A 352 30.27 -8.85 11.14
C GLY A 352 31.41 -7.87 10.85
N SER A 353 32.30 -7.70 11.82
CA SER A 353 33.62 -7.03 11.84
C SER A 353 34.44 -6.85 10.53
N TYR A 354 33.86 -6.41 9.41
CA TYR A 354 34.50 -6.34 8.09
C TYR A 354 34.34 -4.90 7.60
N GLY A 355 35.46 -4.16 7.53
CA GLY A 355 35.49 -2.84 6.90
C GLY A 355 34.98 -2.92 5.47
N HIS A 356 34.01 -2.07 5.15
CA HIS A 356 33.28 -2.12 3.90
C HIS A 356 34.03 -1.29 2.87
N ASN A 357 34.67 -1.93 1.88
CA ASN A 357 34.94 -1.30 0.59
C ASN A 357 33.95 -1.87 -0.45
N ALA A 358 33.52 -1.06 -1.41
CA ALA A 358 32.65 -1.45 -2.52
C ALA A 358 33.09 -2.76 -3.18
N LEU A 359 34.38 -2.94 -3.44
CA LEU A 359 34.94 -4.17 -4.03
C LEU A 359 34.82 -5.39 -3.12
N MET A 360 35.03 -5.21 -1.81
CA MET A 360 34.93 -6.24 -0.78
C MET A 360 33.49 -6.71 -0.59
N VAL A 361 32.56 -5.75 -0.53
CA VAL A 361 31.13 -6.02 -0.49
C VAL A 361 30.73 -6.70 -1.80
N TYR A 362 31.12 -6.16 -2.96
CA TYR A 362 30.79 -6.71 -4.28
C TYR A 362 31.14 -8.21 -4.43
N LEU A 363 32.38 -8.58 -4.14
CA LEU A 363 32.88 -9.95 -4.36
C LEU A 363 32.57 -10.90 -3.21
N ARG A 364 32.23 -10.38 -2.03
CA ARG A 364 31.62 -11.20 -0.98
C ARG A 364 30.16 -11.52 -1.29
N LEU A 365 29.49 -10.70 -2.06
CA LEU A 365 28.08 -10.88 -2.39
C LEU A 365 27.85 -11.67 -3.68
N SER A 366 28.87 -11.87 -4.53
CA SER A 366 28.88 -12.97 -5.51
C SER A 366 28.90 -14.35 -4.82
N TRP A 367 29.22 -14.41 -3.53
CA TRP A 367 29.41 -15.62 -2.73
C TRP A 367 28.15 -16.14 -2.02
N PHE A 368 27.30 -15.25 -1.51
CA PHE A 368 26.13 -15.63 -0.70
C PHE A 368 24.96 -16.22 -1.52
N GLY A 369 25.14 -16.35 -2.84
CA GLY A 369 24.33 -17.25 -3.64
C GLY A 369 24.56 -18.66 -3.13
N LYS A 370 23.64 -19.14 -2.30
CA LYS A 370 23.46 -20.56 -1.98
C LYS A 370 23.63 -21.36 -3.28
N THR A 371 24.09 -22.61 -3.14
CA THR A 371 23.78 -23.65 -4.13
C THR A 371 22.44 -23.35 -4.78
N TYR A 372 22.31 -23.42 -6.10
CA TYR A 372 20.98 -23.42 -6.73
C TYR A 372 20.05 -24.28 -5.87
N ASP A 373 18.76 -23.94 -5.73
CA ASP A 373 17.78 -24.74 -4.96
C ASP A 373 17.75 -26.24 -5.40
N ASP A 374 18.46 -26.60 -6.48
CA ASP A 374 18.68 -27.95 -7.00
C ASP A 374 20.06 -28.59 -6.69
N GLY A 375 20.91 -27.96 -5.87
CA GLY A 375 22.18 -28.53 -5.41
C GLY A 375 23.35 -28.52 -6.41
N ARG A 376 23.26 -27.80 -7.54
CA ARG A 376 24.36 -27.74 -8.52
C ARG A 376 25.47 -26.73 -8.14
N PRO A 377 26.75 -27.07 -8.34
CA PRO A 377 27.87 -26.13 -8.13
C PRO A 377 27.91 -25.02 -9.20
N MET A 378 28.44 -23.84 -8.82
CA MET A 378 28.68 -22.69 -9.72
C MET A 378 29.46 -23.12 -10.98
N GLN A 379 29.04 -22.66 -12.17
CA GLN A 379 29.61 -23.03 -13.48
C GLN A 379 30.48 -21.92 -14.10
N GLU A 380 31.15 -22.22 -15.21
CA GLU A 380 32.05 -21.34 -16.00
C GLU A 380 31.45 -19.97 -16.41
N TYR A 381 30.12 -19.86 -16.49
CA TYR A 381 29.41 -18.61 -16.80
C TYR A 381 29.60 -17.53 -15.71
N ASP A 382 29.78 -17.93 -14.46
CA ASP A 382 30.05 -17.02 -13.34
C ASP A 382 31.45 -16.40 -13.44
N LEU A 383 32.43 -17.14 -13.99
CA LEU A 383 33.78 -16.63 -14.21
C LEU A 383 33.79 -15.51 -15.25
N GLN A 384 33.10 -15.62 -16.38
CA GLN A 384 33.06 -14.50 -17.34
C GLN A 384 32.44 -13.24 -16.72
N THR A 385 31.48 -13.44 -15.81
CA THR A 385 30.80 -12.33 -15.14
C THR A 385 31.69 -11.71 -14.04
N ASP A 386 32.44 -12.51 -13.26
CA ASP A 386 33.47 -12.04 -12.31
C ASP A 386 34.51 -11.14 -13.01
N GLN A 387 34.89 -11.48 -14.24
CA GLN A 387 35.84 -10.69 -15.01
C GLN A 387 35.25 -9.34 -15.47
N ALA A 388 34.01 -9.35 -15.98
CA ALA A 388 33.31 -8.12 -16.37
C ALA A 388 33.16 -7.15 -15.19
N ILE A 389 33.06 -7.68 -13.99
CA ILE A 389 32.98 -6.92 -12.74
C ILE A 389 34.31 -6.31 -12.37
N ILE A 390 35.37 -7.13 -12.36
CA ILE A 390 36.72 -6.64 -12.06
C ILE A 390 37.10 -5.54 -13.05
N GLU A 391 36.78 -5.72 -14.34
CA GLU A 391 36.98 -4.70 -15.37
C GLU A 391 36.13 -3.45 -15.14
N PHE A 392 34.85 -3.62 -14.79
CA PHE A 392 33.97 -2.51 -14.43
C PHE A 392 34.53 -1.70 -13.26
N LEU A 393 34.93 -2.35 -12.16
CA LEU A 393 35.43 -1.70 -10.96
C LEU A 393 36.80 -1.02 -11.20
N LYS A 394 37.70 -1.65 -11.98
CA LYS A 394 38.96 -1.04 -12.44
C LYS A 394 38.73 0.23 -13.26
N ASN A 395 37.80 0.18 -14.22
CA ASN A 395 37.45 1.35 -15.04
C ASN A 395 36.88 2.50 -14.21
N LYS A 396 36.42 2.23 -12.98
CA LYS A 396 35.91 3.21 -12.02
C LYS A 396 36.96 3.70 -11.03
N GLY A 397 38.21 3.28 -11.14
CA GLY A 397 39.29 3.74 -10.27
C GLY A 397 39.18 3.27 -8.82
N LEU A 398 38.41 2.21 -8.56
CA LEU A 398 38.39 1.56 -7.25
C LEU A 398 39.72 0.85 -7.03
N ASP A 399 40.29 1.02 -5.84
CA ASP A 399 41.53 0.35 -5.46
C ASP A 399 41.29 -1.16 -5.29
N PRO A 400 41.90 -2.01 -6.15
CA PRO A 400 41.78 -3.46 -6.03
C PRO A 400 42.33 -3.99 -4.69
N ASP A 401 43.36 -3.36 -4.11
CA ASP A 401 44.02 -3.82 -2.90
C ASP A 401 43.51 -3.15 -1.61
N ALA A 402 42.39 -2.46 -1.69
CA ALA A 402 41.80 -1.81 -0.54
C ALA A 402 41.59 -2.77 0.65
N ARG A 403 41.82 -2.22 1.85
CA ARG A 403 41.87 -2.98 3.09
C ARG A 403 40.71 -2.63 4.00
N ASP A 404 40.24 -3.62 4.73
CA ASP A 404 39.21 -3.47 5.74
C ASP A 404 39.79 -2.95 7.08
N ASN A 405 38.94 -2.77 8.09
CA ASN A 405 39.34 -2.23 9.40
C ASN A 405 40.26 -3.14 10.23
N HIS A 406 40.60 -4.32 9.70
CA HIS A 406 41.60 -5.21 10.28
C HIS A 406 42.83 -5.30 9.38
N GLY A 407 42.98 -4.41 8.38
CA GLY A 407 44.06 -4.44 7.41
C GLY A 407 43.95 -5.53 6.35
N ARG A 408 42.82 -6.24 6.26
CA ARG A 408 42.63 -7.37 5.33
C ARG A 408 42.19 -6.88 3.97
N ASN A 409 42.87 -7.31 2.90
CA ASN A 409 42.39 -7.16 1.53
C ASN A 409 41.41 -8.29 1.13
N ILE A 410 40.95 -8.26 -0.13
CA ILE A 410 39.97 -9.24 -0.63
C ILE A 410 40.44 -10.68 -0.63
N LEU A 411 41.74 -10.92 -0.77
CA LEU A 411 42.28 -12.27 -0.79
C LEU A 411 42.11 -12.94 0.57
N HIS A 412 42.38 -12.23 1.68
CA HIS A 412 42.18 -12.73 3.05
C HIS A 412 40.76 -13.20 3.30
N ASN A 413 39.79 -12.32 3.03
CA ASN A 413 38.38 -12.62 3.26
C ASN A 413 37.86 -13.71 2.30
N SER A 414 38.36 -13.75 1.06
CA SER A 414 38.04 -14.84 0.12
C SER A 414 38.62 -16.18 0.56
N ALA A 415 39.84 -16.23 1.08
CA ALA A 415 40.48 -17.49 1.47
C ALA A 415 39.73 -18.22 2.61
N ALA A 416 39.09 -17.46 3.52
CA ALA A 416 38.35 -17.99 4.66
C ALA A 416 36.99 -18.60 4.30
N LEU A 417 36.36 -18.13 3.22
CA LEU A 417 34.93 -18.33 2.96
C LEU A 417 34.62 -19.49 1.99
N THR A 418 35.60 -20.30 1.54
CA THR A 418 35.55 -21.15 0.31
C THR A 418 35.18 -22.63 0.46
N PRO A 419 33.89 -23.03 0.54
CA PRO A 419 33.52 -24.44 0.49
C PRO A 419 33.25 -25.00 -0.93
N ALA A 420 33.14 -24.17 -1.99
CA ALA A 420 32.38 -24.55 -3.20
C ALA A 420 33.09 -24.46 -4.57
N ARG A 421 34.41 -24.65 -4.67
CA ARG A 421 35.11 -24.70 -5.98
C ARG A 421 36.11 -25.84 -6.05
N THR A 422 36.23 -26.44 -7.24
CA THR A 422 37.35 -27.34 -7.58
C THR A 422 38.66 -26.57 -7.64
N ASP A 423 39.80 -27.27 -7.60
CA ASP A 423 41.15 -26.69 -7.62
C ASP A 423 41.34 -25.67 -8.77
N GLU A 424 40.80 -25.97 -9.96
CA GLU A 424 40.99 -25.14 -11.15
C GLU A 424 40.18 -23.83 -11.10
N LEU A 425 38.94 -23.88 -10.59
CA LEU A 425 38.08 -22.70 -10.46
C LEU A 425 38.59 -21.77 -9.36
N SER A 426 39.10 -22.33 -8.26
CA SER A 426 39.72 -21.56 -7.18
C SER A 426 40.95 -20.80 -7.70
N TYR A 427 41.85 -21.49 -8.42
CA TYR A 427 43.02 -20.87 -9.03
C TYR A 427 42.65 -19.77 -10.02
N LYS A 428 41.72 -20.02 -10.95
CA LYS A 428 41.28 -19.00 -11.93
C LYS A 428 40.72 -17.74 -11.25
N TYR A 429 39.98 -17.90 -10.16
CA TYR A 429 39.44 -16.79 -9.39
C TYR A 429 40.51 -15.97 -8.69
N PHE A 430 41.35 -16.60 -7.86
CA PHE A 430 42.41 -15.89 -7.15
C PHE A 430 43.41 -15.27 -8.12
N LYS A 431 43.72 -15.96 -9.24
CA LYS A 431 44.60 -15.43 -10.27
C LYS A 431 44.07 -14.11 -10.82
N ARG A 432 42.76 -14.01 -11.06
CA ARG A 432 42.16 -12.77 -11.59
C ARG A 432 42.21 -11.63 -10.60
N LEU A 433 42.09 -11.89 -9.30
CA LEU A 433 42.27 -10.88 -8.26
C LEU A 433 43.74 -10.41 -8.23
N VAL A 434 44.70 -11.33 -8.31
CA VAL A 434 46.13 -10.97 -8.39
C VAL A 434 46.45 -10.20 -9.68
N ASP A 435 45.96 -10.67 -10.84
CA ASP A 435 46.04 -9.94 -12.12
C ASP A 435 45.26 -8.60 -12.06
N ALA A 436 44.35 -8.46 -11.09
CA ALA A 436 43.66 -7.20 -10.82
C ALA A 436 44.52 -6.17 -10.08
N GLY A 437 45.66 -6.58 -9.54
CA GLY A 437 46.55 -5.73 -8.74
C GLY A 437 46.37 -5.89 -7.24
N VAL A 438 45.63 -6.92 -6.78
CA VAL A 438 45.51 -7.22 -5.35
C VAL A 438 46.82 -7.83 -4.84
N ASP A 439 47.34 -7.32 -3.73
CA ASP A 439 48.57 -7.80 -3.14
C ASP A 439 48.38 -9.14 -2.44
N ILE A 440 48.90 -10.21 -3.03
CA ILE A 440 48.88 -11.55 -2.42
C ILE A 440 49.79 -11.67 -1.19
N TYR A 441 50.70 -10.71 -1.00
CA TYR A 441 51.65 -10.65 0.12
C TYR A 441 51.19 -9.72 1.25
N ALA A 442 50.03 -9.09 1.10
CA ALA A 442 49.48 -8.23 2.14
C ALA A 442 49.34 -8.99 3.45
N GLU A 443 49.74 -8.35 4.54
CA GLU A 443 49.47 -8.79 5.91
C GLU A 443 48.40 -7.91 6.53
N ASP A 444 47.53 -8.52 7.33
CA ASP A 444 46.55 -7.82 8.14
C ASP A 444 47.18 -7.16 9.38
N GLU A 445 46.39 -6.48 10.21
CA GLU A 445 46.87 -5.80 11.42
C GLU A 445 47.48 -6.75 12.48
N PHE A 446 47.24 -8.05 12.36
CA PHE A 446 47.80 -9.09 13.22
C PHE A 446 49.02 -9.79 12.59
N GLY A 447 49.47 -9.35 11.40
CA GLY A 447 50.57 -9.98 10.66
C GLY A 447 50.15 -11.23 9.91
N TYR A 448 48.86 -11.52 9.77
CA TYR A 448 48.39 -12.67 9.03
C TYR A 448 48.26 -12.35 7.54
N GLY A 449 49.06 -13.04 6.73
CA GLY A 449 48.87 -13.09 5.28
C GLY A 449 47.74 -14.03 4.84
N VAL A 450 47.42 -14.02 3.54
CA VAL A 450 46.27 -14.76 2.96
C VAL A 450 46.22 -16.26 3.30
N LEU A 451 47.36 -16.95 3.44
CA LEU A 451 47.38 -18.39 3.74
C LEU A 451 46.88 -18.73 5.14
N HIS A 452 46.99 -17.81 6.10
CA HIS A 452 46.43 -17.99 7.45
C HIS A 452 44.90 -18.12 7.42
N TYR A 453 44.27 -17.50 6.42
CA TYR A 453 42.84 -17.54 6.20
C TYR A 453 42.41 -18.70 5.30
N ALA A 454 43.34 -19.39 4.64
CA ALA A 454 43.01 -20.50 3.74
C ALA A 454 42.59 -21.75 4.53
N THR A 455 41.30 -21.85 4.83
CA THR A 455 40.71 -22.94 5.62
C THR A 455 40.62 -24.28 4.87
N TRP A 456 40.78 -24.27 3.55
CA TRP A 456 40.60 -25.44 2.69
C TRP A 456 41.86 -25.78 1.88
N PRO A 457 42.21 -27.07 1.69
CA PRO A 457 43.42 -27.48 0.98
C PRO A 457 43.53 -26.92 -0.45
N TRP A 458 42.46 -27.01 -1.25
CA TRP A 458 42.47 -26.54 -2.65
C TRP A 458 42.58 -25.01 -2.78
N VAL A 459 42.12 -24.27 -1.77
CA VAL A 459 42.28 -22.80 -1.69
C VAL A 459 43.72 -22.46 -1.35
N ARG A 460 44.29 -23.15 -0.36
CA ARG A 460 45.71 -23.03 0.01
C ARG A 460 46.59 -23.35 -1.20
N ASP A 461 46.31 -24.43 -1.92
CA ASP A 461 47.06 -24.84 -3.11
C ASP A 461 46.94 -23.81 -4.25
N ALA A 462 45.75 -23.26 -4.47
CA ALA A 462 45.54 -22.20 -5.45
C ALA A 462 46.35 -20.93 -5.12
N LEU A 463 46.35 -20.51 -3.86
CA LEU A 463 47.10 -19.34 -3.38
C LEU A 463 48.62 -19.57 -3.42
N LEU A 464 49.08 -20.77 -3.05
CA LEU A 464 50.49 -21.17 -3.17
C LEU A 464 50.94 -21.17 -4.63
N LYS A 465 50.12 -21.69 -5.56
CA LYS A 465 50.41 -21.62 -7.01
C LYS A 465 50.50 -20.18 -7.54
N LEU A 466 49.88 -19.22 -6.85
CA LEU A 466 49.95 -17.79 -7.18
C LEU A 466 51.09 -17.07 -6.46
N GLY A 467 51.84 -17.78 -5.62
CA GLY A 467 53.04 -17.26 -4.96
C GLY A 467 52.81 -16.73 -3.56
N ALA A 468 51.68 -17.02 -2.89
CA ALA A 468 51.48 -16.68 -1.48
C ALA A 468 52.57 -17.32 -0.60
N LYS A 469 53.06 -16.59 0.41
CA LYS A 469 54.10 -17.08 1.33
C LYS A 469 53.49 -17.80 2.53
N GLU A 470 54.16 -18.87 2.96
CA GLU A 470 53.84 -19.62 4.20
C GLU A 470 54.07 -18.81 5.47
#